data_AF-A0A1L9T4L4-F1
#
_entry.id   AF-A0A1L9T4L4-F1
#
_cell.length_a   1.000
_cell.length_b   1.000
_cell.length_c   1.000
_cell.angle_alpha   90.00
_cell.angle_beta   90.00
_cell.angle_gamma   90.00
#
_symmetry.space_group_name_H-M   'P 1'
#
loop_
_entity.id
_entity.type
_entity.pdbx_description
1 polymer ?
#
loop_
_entity_poly.entity_id
_entity_poly.type
_entity_poly.pdbx_seq_one_letter_code
_entity_poly.pdbx_strand_id
1 'polypeptide(L)'
;MLLCQWSTCEGGDQSPWRIHLNASRELVRRKVEGWHGTSEPLSDATQMLLEWFFFHDVISMVTFPSRSFYINLEGGTVETVGNSSPSDTLPTIFNRRPVSELLWVGPNDGLLEILERILALRRGELSISEANHDDHSSDTSIQLESPGATLDAHSSAGGAGGLTGSRRISTELRDQPGKGFDVEQLFQGLAIEDALREWCFSYPNLQQLAVGASYQCAAYIMLYFTLYQTYPSDDSNVRSWVESLMQHLGVISATDNAQTCALFPLFICGVTVKNPQDREFVIEKVQAYSRWSGMGYIDDVVRFLVDWWQEQDRLDAASSANSLSTSTDEDHCHSTTNWWAWESFMRQRGLQLIL
;
A
#
# COMPACT_ATOMS: atom_id res chain seq x y z
N MET A 1 20.00 13.80 4.86
CA MET A 1 18.58 14.16 5.07
C MET A 1 18.28 15.52 4.46
N LEU A 2 18.81 16.65 4.95
CA LEU A 2 18.63 17.98 4.33
C LEU A 2 19.00 18.02 2.84
N LEU A 3 20.13 17.44 2.43
CA LEU A 3 20.51 17.35 1.01
C LEU A 3 19.58 16.44 0.18
N CYS A 4 19.02 15.40 0.80
CA CYS A 4 18.05 14.52 0.15
C CYS A 4 16.73 15.26 -0.02
N GLN A 5 16.19 15.85 1.05
CA GLN A 5 15.00 16.68 1.02
C GLN A 5 15.16 17.84 0.04
N TRP A 6 16.29 18.54 0.06
CA TRP A 6 16.64 19.59 -0.90
C TRP A 6 16.64 19.06 -2.35
N SER A 7 17.34 17.96 -2.63
CA SER A 7 17.38 17.38 -3.98
C SER A 7 16.03 16.84 -4.44
N THR A 8 15.21 16.33 -3.52
CA THR A 8 13.85 15.86 -3.78
C THR A 8 12.88 17.03 -3.95
N CYS A 9 13.14 18.20 -3.35
CA CYS A 9 12.26 19.36 -3.45
C CYS A 9 12.60 20.30 -4.62
N GLU A 10 13.90 20.48 -4.95
CA GLU A 10 14.36 21.50 -5.92
C GLU A 10 14.07 21.14 -7.39
N GLY A 11 13.61 19.92 -7.70
CA GLY A 11 13.08 19.65 -9.04
C GLY A 11 14.14 19.61 -10.15
N GLY A 12 15.39 19.31 -9.83
CA GLY A 12 16.48 19.27 -10.83
C GLY A 12 16.24 18.22 -11.92
N ASP A 13 16.60 18.57 -13.15
CA ASP A 13 16.46 17.87 -14.42
C ASP A 13 17.44 16.69 -14.62
N GLN A 14 18.02 16.20 -13.53
CA GLN A 14 18.89 15.04 -13.50
C GLN A 14 18.46 14.14 -12.34
N SER A 15 18.97 12.93 -12.23
CA SER A 15 18.61 11.97 -11.17
C SER A 15 19.43 12.05 -9.86
N PRO A 16 20.00 13.19 -9.37
CA PRO A 16 20.86 13.14 -8.18
C PRO A 16 20.07 12.87 -6.90
N TRP A 17 18.75 13.13 -6.85
CA TRP A 17 17.93 12.77 -5.69
C TRP A 17 17.97 11.26 -5.42
N ARG A 18 17.99 10.41 -6.46
CA ARG A 18 18.08 8.94 -6.31
C ARG A 18 19.39 8.53 -5.70
N ILE A 19 20.48 9.12 -6.18
CA ILE A 19 21.82 8.87 -5.68
C ILE A 19 21.88 9.27 -4.21
N HIS A 20 21.38 10.46 -3.85
CA HIS A 20 21.38 10.94 -2.47
C HIS A 20 20.47 10.11 -1.55
N LEU A 21 19.31 9.71 -2.03
CA LEU A 21 18.37 8.88 -1.28
C LEU A 21 18.94 7.47 -1.06
N ASN A 22 19.52 6.85 -2.09
CA ASN A 22 20.17 5.54 -1.98
C ASN A 22 21.43 5.59 -1.11
N ALA A 23 22.26 6.63 -1.23
CA ALA A 23 23.40 6.82 -0.34
C ALA A 23 22.94 7.00 1.11
N SER A 24 21.85 7.74 1.35
CA SER A 24 21.31 7.92 2.70
C SER A 24 20.73 6.61 3.27
N ARG A 25 20.01 5.82 2.45
CA ARG A 25 19.55 4.47 2.81
C ARG A 25 20.70 3.57 3.22
N GLU A 26 21.76 3.54 2.41
CA GLU A 26 22.94 2.72 2.66
C GLU A 26 23.65 3.10 3.96
N LEU A 27 23.72 4.40 4.28
CA LEU A 27 24.27 4.86 5.56
C LEU A 27 23.43 4.42 6.75
N VAL A 28 22.10 4.49 6.64
CA VAL A 28 21.19 4.02 7.70
C VAL A 28 21.29 2.50 7.85
N ARG A 29 21.27 1.75 6.75
CA ARG A 29 21.43 0.29 6.72
C ARG A 29 22.71 -0.14 7.42
N ARG A 30 23.87 0.42 7.06
CA ARG A 30 25.17 0.10 7.71
C ARG A 30 25.17 0.41 9.20
N LYS A 31 24.49 1.48 9.62
CA LYS A 31 24.38 1.85 11.02
C LYS A 31 23.54 0.84 11.81
N VAL A 32 22.48 0.30 11.20
CA VAL A 32 21.65 -0.76 11.79
C VAL A 32 22.36 -2.11 11.77
N GLU A 33 23.08 -2.44 10.70
CA GLU A 33 23.82 -3.72 10.63
C GLU A 33 24.94 -3.80 11.65
N GLY A 34 25.67 -2.70 11.87
CA GLY A 34 26.67 -2.61 12.92
C GLY A 34 26.09 -2.60 14.35
N TRP A 35 24.77 -2.47 14.49
CA TRP A 35 24.07 -2.48 15.77
C TRP A 35 23.72 -3.91 16.25
N HIS A 36 23.61 -4.88 15.32
CA HIS A 36 23.36 -6.29 15.66
C HIS A 36 24.48 -6.82 16.56
N GLY A 37 24.19 -6.95 17.86
CA GLY A 37 25.14 -7.40 18.89
C GLY A 37 25.35 -6.42 20.05
N THR A 38 24.79 -5.21 19.97
CA THR A 38 24.78 -4.26 21.10
C THR A 38 23.44 -4.29 21.83
N SER A 39 23.47 -4.28 23.17
CA SER A 39 22.25 -4.22 24.01
C SER A 39 21.67 -2.81 24.14
N GLU A 40 22.31 -1.80 23.54
CA GLU A 40 21.87 -0.41 23.66
C GLU A 40 20.74 -0.14 22.68
N PRO A 41 19.64 0.54 23.07
CA PRO A 41 18.58 0.90 22.14
C PRO A 41 19.07 1.88 21.06
N LEU A 42 18.47 1.81 19.86
CA LEU A 42 18.70 2.81 18.82
C LEU A 42 18.33 4.21 19.35
N SER A 43 19.17 5.20 19.05
CA SER A 43 18.82 6.60 19.31
C SER A 43 17.54 6.99 18.56
N ASP A 44 16.70 7.84 19.16
CA ASP A 44 15.47 8.37 18.55
C ASP A 44 15.67 8.89 17.11
N ALA A 45 16.75 9.62 16.84
CA ALA A 45 17.04 10.14 15.51
C ALA A 45 17.31 9.05 14.47
N THR A 46 17.98 7.96 14.87
CA THR A 46 18.26 6.82 13.98
C THR A 46 16.99 6.03 13.72
N GLN A 47 16.18 5.82 14.77
CA GLN A 47 14.88 5.17 14.69
C GLN A 47 13.94 5.92 13.74
N MET A 48 13.81 7.24 13.89
CA MET A 48 13.01 8.08 12.99
C MET A 48 13.47 7.99 11.54
N LEU A 49 14.79 7.99 11.28
CA LEU A 49 15.31 7.86 9.92
C LEU A 49 14.99 6.48 9.32
N LEU A 50 15.12 5.42 10.12
CA LEU A 50 14.78 4.07 9.69
C LEU A 50 13.30 3.97 9.31
N GLU A 51 12.41 4.48 10.16
CA GLU A 51 10.96 4.56 9.90
C GLU A 51 10.67 5.33 8.62
N TRP A 52 11.34 6.47 8.42
CA TRP A 52 11.18 7.29 7.23
C TRP A 52 11.62 6.56 5.95
N PHE A 53 12.79 5.92 5.95
CA PHE A 53 13.27 5.20 4.77
C PHE A 53 12.44 3.96 4.47
N PHE A 54 11.98 3.24 5.51
CA PHE A 54 11.10 2.09 5.35
C PHE A 54 9.76 2.50 4.71
N PHE A 55 9.14 3.57 5.22
CA PHE A 55 7.95 4.17 4.62
C PHE A 55 8.14 4.46 3.13
N HIS A 56 9.23 5.15 2.77
CA HIS A 56 9.53 5.49 1.37
C HIS A 56 9.83 4.25 0.51
N ASP A 57 10.40 3.18 1.08
CA ASP A 57 10.66 1.94 0.35
C ASP A 57 9.34 1.26 -0.04
N VAL A 58 8.46 1.01 0.94
CA VAL A 58 7.14 0.38 0.72
C VAL A 58 6.33 1.17 -0.29
N ILE A 59 6.22 2.49 -0.11
CA ILE A 59 5.40 3.34 -0.99
C ILE A 59 6.01 3.44 -2.39
N SER A 60 7.33 3.48 -2.51
CA SER A 60 7.98 3.49 -3.83
C SER A 60 7.75 2.20 -4.63
N MET A 61 7.44 1.07 -3.99
CA MET A 61 7.15 -0.18 -4.71
C MET A 61 5.84 -0.13 -5.50
N VAL A 62 4.94 0.79 -5.14
CA VAL A 62 3.71 1.04 -5.90
C VAL A 62 4.04 1.55 -7.30
N THR A 63 4.99 2.50 -7.42
CA THR A 63 5.41 3.08 -8.71
C THR A 63 6.63 2.39 -9.33
N PHE A 64 7.37 1.59 -8.54
CA PHE A 64 8.57 0.86 -8.97
C PHE A 64 8.54 -0.60 -8.50
N PRO A 65 7.68 -1.46 -9.06
CA PRO A 65 7.51 -2.83 -8.55
C PRO A 65 8.72 -3.73 -8.78
N SER A 66 9.63 -3.40 -9.71
CA SER A 66 10.88 -4.13 -9.94
C SER A 66 11.95 -3.88 -8.88
N ARG A 67 11.65 -3.09 -7.85
CA ARG A 67 12.61 -2.70 -6.82
C ARG A 67 12.51 -3.63 -5.62
N SER A 68 13.65 -4.19 -5.20
CA SER A 68 13.77 -4.87 -3.93
C SER A 68 13.85 -3.85 -2.78
N PHE A 69 13.41 -4.25 -1.58
CA PHE A 69 13.65 -3.48 -0.35
C PHE A 69 15.15 -3.18 -0.19
N TYR A 70 15.48 -1.91 0.08
CA TYR A 70 16.86 -1.55 0.40
C TYR A 70 17.16 -1.85 1.87
N ILE A 71 16.14 -1.76 2.72
CA ILE A 71 16.20 -2.13 4.12
C ILE A 71 15.44 -3.45 4.28
N ASN A 72 16.16 -4.57 4.08
CA ASN A 72 15.64 -5.88 4.44
C ASN A 72 15.83 -6.07 5.94
N LEU A 73 14.72 -6.06 6.69
CA LEU A 73 14.71 -6.16 8.15
C LEU A 73 14.73 -7.62 8.63
N GLU A 74 14.60 -8.58 7.71
CA GLU A 74 14.65 -10.02 7.97
C GLU A 74 16.09 -10.56 7.93
N GLY A 75 16.98 -9.91 7.17
CA GLY A 75 18.36 -10.38 6.94
C GLY A 75 19.32 -10.29 8.15
N GLY A 76 18.87 -9.72 9.27
CA GLY A 76 19.67 -9.55 10.49
C GLY A 76 19.40 -10.58 11.59
N THR A 77 18.35 -11.38 11.46
CA THR A 77 18.06 -12.48 12.38
C THR A 77 18.61 -13.77 11.79
N VAL A 78 19.66 -14.28 12.44
CA VAL A 78 20.15 -15.66 12.29
C VAL A 78 18.98 -16.62 12.10
N GLU A 79 19.12 -17.50 11.11
CA GLU A 79 18.30 -18.68 10.83
C GLU A 79 17.73 -19.34 12.10
N THR A 80 16.59 -18.86 12.58
CA THR A 80 15.71 -19.65 13.45
C THR A 80 14.55 -20.09 12.59
N VAL A 81 14.66 -21.33 12.11
CA VAL A 81 13.64 -22.10 11.42
C VAL A 81 12.33 -22.02 12.23
N GLY A 82 11.37 -21.24 11.73
CA GLY A 82 10.01 -21.19 12.28
C GLY A 82 9.31 -19.87 12.01
N ASN A 83 8.53 -19.80 10.92
CA ASN A 83 7.33 -19.01 10.63
C ASN A 83 7.03 -17.69 11.40
N SER A 84 8.02 -16.92 11.85
CA SER A 84 7.77 -15.59 12.40
C SER A 84 7.47 -14.64 11.24
N SER A 85 6.22 -14.22 11.17
CA SER A 85 5.75 -13.20 10.23
C SER A 85 6.56 -11.89 10.43
N PRO A 86 6.78 -11.06 9.39
CA PRO A 86 7.38 -9.73 9.52
C PRO A 86 6.77 -8.88 10.67
N SER A 87 5.50 -9.14 10.99
CA SER A 87 4.79 -8.58 12.14
C SER A 87 5.44 -8.83 13.52
N ASP A 88 6.29 -9.86 13.66
CA ASP A 88 6.95 -10.20 14.92
C ASP A 88 8.38 -9.60 15.02
N THR A 89 9.06 -9.43 13.88
CA THR A 89 10.42 -8.87 13.82
C THR A 89 10.43 -7.36 13.80
N LEU A 90 9.47 -6.71 13.11
CA LEU A 90 9.39 -5.25 13.04
C LEU A 90 9.19 -4.59 14.41
N PRO A 91 8.27 -5.03 15.28
CA PRO A 91 8.11 -4.42 16.62
C PRO A 91 9.30 -4.66 17.56
N THR A 92 10.22 -5.55 17.18
CA THR A 92 11.46 -5.82 17.92
C THR A 92 12.57 -4.85 17.52
N ILE A 93 12.63 -4.46 16.24
CA ILE A 93 13.57 -3.47 15.70
C ILE A 93 13.06 -2.05 15.93
N PHE A 94 11.77 -1.84 15.72
CA PHE A 94 11.10 -0.57 15.91
C PHE A 94 10.47 -0.53 17.30
N ASN A 95 10.77 0.50 18.09
CA ASN A 95 10.09 0.71 19.36
C ASN A 95 8.57 0.74 19.11
N ARG A 96 7.79 0.05 19.95
CA ARG A 96 6.31 0.02 19.87
C ARG A 96 5.63 1.40 19.91
N ARG A 97 6.40 2.45 20.21
CA ARG A 97 5.93 3.83 20.22
C ARG A 97 6.61 4.58 19.06
N PRO A 98 5.84 5.22 18.16
CA PRO A 98 6.42 6.08 17.13
C PRO A 98 7.26 7.16 17.81
N VAL A 99 8.51 7.30 17.35
CA VAL A 99 9.46 8.26 17.93
C VAL A 99 9.15 9.69 17.47
N SER A 100 8.44 9.83 16.34
CA SER A 100 8.18 11.11 15.71
C SER A 100 6.69 11.33 15.46
N GLU A 101 6.20 12.51 15.86
CA GLU A 101 4.89 13.01 15.43
C GLU A 101 4.86 13.40 13.94
N LEU A 102 6.01 13.38 13.24
CA LEU A 102 6.11 13.72 11.82
C LEU A 102 5.76 12.56 10.88
N LEU A 103 5.92 11.31 11.31
CA LEU A 103 5.54 10.12 10.54
C LEU A 103 4.17 9.65 11.02
N TRP A 104 3.17 9.87 10.17
CA TRP A 104 1.77 9.70 10.55
C TRP A 104 1.23 8.32 10.22
N VAL A 105 1.83 7.66 9.23
CA VAL A 105 1.67 6.23 8.98
C VAL A 105 3.07 5.64 9.03
N GLY A 106 3.28 4.64 9.88
CA GLY A 106 4.61 4.15 10.21
C GLY A 106 4.66 2.63 10.27
N PRO A 107 5.86 2.03 10.32
CA PRO A 107 6.01 0.58 10.41
C PRO A 107 5.31 -0.03 11.64
N ASN A 108 5.08 0.77 12.68
CA ASN A 108 4.47 0.33 13.93
C ASN A 108 2.94 0.22 13.90
N ASP A 109 2.28 0.78 12.88
CA ASP A 109 0.81 0.70 12.78
C ASP A 109 0.32 -0.52 11.99
N GLY A 110 1.20 -1.25 11.32
CA GLY A 110 0.87 -2.45 10.54
C GLY A 110 0.27 -2.17 9.16
N LEU A 111 -0.07 -0.92 8.82
CA LEU A 111 -0.70 -0.62 7.54
C LEU A 111 0.28 -0.73 6.36
N LEU A 112 1.55 -0.35 6.58
CA LEU A 112 2.61 -0.55 5.59
C LEU A 112 2.88 -2.04 5.31
N GLU A 113 2.79 -2.90 6.33
CA GLU A 113 2.93 -4.35 6.18
C GLU A 113 1.78 -4.92 5.33
N ILE A 114 0.56 -4.44 5.57
CA ILE A 114 -0.59 -4.83 4.76
C ILE A 114 -0.41 -4.40 3.29
N LEU A 115 0.08 -3.19 3.04
CA LEU A 115 0.39 -2.72 1.69
C LEU A 115 1.47 -3.56 1.01
N GLU A 116 2.53 -3.92 1.74
CA GLU A 116 3.56 -4.83 1.26
C GLU A 116 2.96 -6.19 0.85
N ARG A 117 2.08 -6.77 1.67
CA ARG A 117 1.39 -8.02 1.35
C ARG A 117 0.53 -7.91 0.07
N ILE A 118 -0.15 -6.78 -0.14
CA ILE A 118 -0.90 -6.52 -1.39
C ILE A 118 0.05 -6.48 -2.59
N LEU A 119 1.19 -5.81 -2.47
CA LEU A 119 2.18 -5.70 -3.54
C LEU A 119 2.87 -7.05 -3.84
N ALA A 120 3.16 -7.84 -2.81
CA ALA A 120 3.71 -9.19 -2.94
C ALA A 120 2.71 -10.14 -3.63
N LEU A 121 1.44 -10.09 -3.21
CA LEU A 121 0.34 -10.81 -3.86
C LEU A 121 0.25 -10.47 -5.34
N ARG A 122 0.32 -9.17 -5.68
CA ARG A 122 0.29 -8.69 -7.07
C ARG A 122 1.44 -9.24 -7.91
N ARG A 123 2.65 -9.33 -7.35
CA ARG A 123 3.83 -9.84 -8.06
C ARG A 123 3.84 -11.36 -8.20
N GLY A 124 2.95 -12.07 -7.51
CA GLY A 124 2.99 -13.53 -7.42
C GLY A 124 4.20 -14.03 -6.62
N GLU A 125 4.76 -13.20 -5.74
CA GLU A 125 5.93 -13.53 -4.92
C GLU A 125 5.59 -14.27 -3.63
N LEU A 126 4.30 -14.36 -3.29
CA LEU A 126 3.81 -15.19 -2.19
C LEU A 126 3.67 -16.65 -2.65
N SER A 127 4.76 -17.24 -3.13
CA SER A 127 4.84 -18.69 -3.26
C SER A 127 5.22 -19.25 -1.89
N ILE A 128 4.29 -19.97 -1.24
CA ILE A 128 4.66 -20.79 -0.08
C ILE A 128 5.75 -21.73 -0.56
N SER A 129 6.93 -21.65 0.06
CA SER A 129 7.95 -22.68 -0.05
C SER A 129 7.29 -23.99 0.34
N GLU A 130 6.96 -24.85 -0.63
CA GLU A 130 6.66 -26.25 -0.37
C GLU A 130 7.86 -26.79 0.39
N ALA A 131 7.68 -26.97 1.70
CA ALA A 131 8.66 -27.60 2.56
C ALA A 131 8.98 -28.95 1.93
N ASN A 132 10.23 -29.09 1.50
CA ASN A 132 10.74 -30.30 0.89
C ASN A 132 10.31 -31.52 1.70
N HIS A 133 9.67 -32.40 0.95
CA HIS A 133 9.44 -33.78 1.23
C HIS A 133 10.80 -34.48 1.41
N ASP A 134 11.30 -34.54 2.64
CA ASP A 134 12.32 -35.52 3.03
C ASP A 134 11.75 -36.43 4.12
N ASP A 135 11.36 -37.59 3.62
CA ASP A 135 10.93 -38.78 4.31
C ASP A 135 12.12 -39.39 5.09
N HIS A 136 12.10 -39.30 6.43
CA HIS A 136 12.73 -40.29 7.30
C HIS A 136 12.06 -40.36 8.68
N SER A 137 11.20 -41.37 8.81
CA SER A 137 11.01 -42.23 9.99
C SER A 137 11.77 -41.85 11.27
N SER A 138 11.02 -41.54 12.34
CA SER A 138 11.15 -42.23 13.63
C SER A 138 9.90 -42.04 14.48
N ASP A 139 9.39 -43.15 14.98
CA ASP A 139 8.44 -43.29 16.07
C ASP A 139 8.68 -42.32 17.22
N THR A 140 7.65 -41.61 17.67
CA THR A 140 7.47 -41.34 19.11
C THR A 140 5.98 -41.18 19.43
N SER A 141 5.46 -42.15 20.17
CA SER A 141 4.14 -42.11 20.81
C SER A 141 4.21 -41.28 22.10
N ILE A 142 3.41 -40.21 22.23
CA ILE A 142 3.10 -39.60 23.54
C ILE A 142 1.61 -39.24 23.61
N GLN A 143 1.06 -39.51 24.79
CA GLN A 143 -0.35 -39.61 25.16
C GLN A 143 -1.10 -38.27 25.21
N LEU A 144 -2.42 -38.39 24.95
CA LEU A 144 -3.47 -37.43 25.31
C LEU A 144 -3.43 -37.07 26.80
N GLU A 145 -3.45 -35.77 27.13
CA GLU A 145 -4.27 -35.22 28.21
C GLU A 145 -4.74 -33.79 27.87
N SER A 146 -6.00 -33.52 28.18
CA SER A 146 -6.70 -32.23 28.24
C SER A 146 -7.91 -32.45 29.17
N PRO A 147 -8.58 -31.44 29.74
CA PRO A 147 -8.31 -29.99 29.77
C PRO A 147 -8.48 -29.36 31.18
N GLY A 148 -8.14 -28.07 31.32
CA GLY A 148 -8.50 -27.26 32.50
C GLY A 148 -8.63 -25.78 32.14
N ALA A 149 -9.87 -25.32 32.00
CA ALA A 149 -10.24 -23.92 31.75
C ALA A 149 -10.12 -23.06 33.02
N THR A 150 -9.80 -21.76 32.88
CA THR A 150 -10.55 -20.70 33.57
C THR A 150 -10.32 -19.33 32.95
N LEU A 151 -11.41 -18.55 32.99
CA LEU A 151 -11.62 -17.19 32.51
C LEU A 151 -10.80 -16.16 33.29
N ASP A 152 -10.52 -15.00 32.69
CA ASP A 152 -11.05 -13.74 33.22
C ASP A 152 -11.02 -12.61 32.19
N ALA A 153 -12.12 -11.88 32.18
CA ALA A 153 -12.44 -10.77 31.28
C ALA A 153 -12.25 -9.44 32.00
N HIS A 154 -11.61 -8.47 31.35
CA HIS A 154 -11.83 -7.06 31.65
C HIS A 154 -12.02 -6.25 30.38
N SER A 155 -13.20 -5.65 30.32
CA SER A 155 -13.73 -4.77 29.29
C SER A 155 -13.20 -3.34 29.47
N SER A 156 -12.89 -2.64 28.38
CA SER A 156 -13.07 -1.19 28.32
C SER A 156 -13.28 -0.74 26.87
N ALA A 157 -14.44 -0.14 26.65
CA ALA A 157 -14.91 0.43 25.41
C ALA A 157 -14.24 1.77 25.10
N GLY A 158 -14.01 2.03 23.81
CA GLY A 158 -13.67 3.34 23.25
C GLY A 158 -14.09 3.36 21.79
N GLY A 159 -15.22 4.01 21.52
CA GLY A 159 -15.86 4.02 20.21
C GLY A 159 -15.09 4.80 19.15
N ALA A 160 -14.93 4.18 17.99
CA ALA A 160 -14.68 4.86 16.72
C ALA A 160 -15.78 4.42 15.75
N GLY A 161 -16.35 5.39 15.01
CA GLY A 161 -17.47 5.19 14.12
C GLY A 161 -17.18 4.12 13.08
N GLY A 162 -17.86 2.98 13.23
CA GLY A 162 -17.73 1.85 12.32
C GLY A 162 -18.27 2.20 10.95
N LEU A 163 -17.49 1.88 9.92
CA LEU A 163 -17.95 1.70 8.54
C LEU A 163 -18.96 0.54 8.51
N THR A 164 -20.21 0.81 8.91
CA THR A 164 -21.32 -0.14 8.80
C THR A 164 -21.79 -0.17 7.35
N GLY A 165 -21.00 -0.79 6.47
CA GLY A 165 -21.33 -0.88 5.05
C GLY A 165 -20.39 -1.75 4.22
N SER A 166 -19.42 -2.46 4.81
CA SER A 166 -18.51 -3.32 4.04
C SER A 166 -19.20 -4.66 3.70
N ARG A 167 -19.79 -4.73 2.51
CA ARG A 167 -20.20 -5.99 1.89
C ARG A 167 -18.92 -6.78 1.57
N ARG A 168 -18.87 -8.06 1.96
CA ARG A 168 -17.69 -8.93 1.73
C ARG A 168 -17.32 -8.92 0.25
N ILE A 169 -16.04 -8.72 -0.07
CA ILE A 169 -15.51 -8.97 -1.42
C ILE A 169 -15.88 -10.39 -1.89
N SER A 170 -15.94 -11.32 -0.93
CA SER A 170 -16.30 -12.73 -1.13
C SER A 170 -17.76 -13.00 -1.53
N THR A 171 -18.70 -12.05 -1.40
CA THR A 171 -20.11 -12.29 -1.79
C THR A 171 -20.41 -12.17 -3.28
N GLU A 172 -19.46 -11.68 -4.10
CA GLU A 172 -19.65 -11.48 -5.55
C GLU A 172 -18.89 -12.51 -6.42
N LEU A 173 -18.45 -13.62 -5.83
CA LEU A 173 -17.76 -14.74 -6.50
C LEU A 173 -18.64 -15.56 -7.49
N ARG A 174 -19.68 -14.96 -8.10
CA ARG A 174 -20.62 -15.67 -8.98
C ARG A 174 -20.50 -15.19 -10.43
N ASP A 175 -20.09 -16.11 -11.30
CA ASP A 175 -20.13 -16.06 -12.77
C ASP A 175 -19.27 -15.02 -13.51
N GLN A 176 -17.94 -15.07 -13.35
CA GLN A 176 -17.05 -14.63 -14.43
C GLN A 176 -16.36 -15.85 -15.08
N PRO A 177 -16.73 -16.23 -16.31
CA PRO A 177 -16.06 -17.30 -17.05
C PRO A 177 -14.77 -16.77 -17.69
N GLY A 178 -13.61 -17.36 -17.39
CA GLY A 178 -12.44 -17.25 -18.29
C GLY A 178 -11.05 -17.14 -17.65
N LYS A 179 -10.92 -16.86 -16.36
CA LYS A 179 -9.64 -16.97 -15.64
C LYS A 179 -9.90 -17.72 -14.35
N GLY A 180 -9.50 -19.00 -14.28
CA GLY A 180 -9.49 -19.71 -13.01
C GLY A 180 -8.60 -18.93 -12.06
N PHE A 181 -9.19 -18.29 -11.06
CA PHE A 181 -8.42 -17.69 -9.98
C PHE A 181 -7.61 -18.79 -9.33
N ASP A 182 -6.32 -18.52 -9.12
CA ASP A 182 -5.54 -19.36 -8.25
C ASP A 182 -6.18 -19.30 -6.86
N VAL A 183 -6.65 -20.46 -6.38
CA VAL A 183 -7.32 -20.60 -5.10
C VAL A 183 -6.44 -20.06 -3.97
N GLU A 184 -5.12 -20.23 -4.11
CA GLU A 184 -4.14 -19.70 -3.17
C GLU A 184 -4.15 -18.17 -3.12
N GLN A 185 -4.14 -17.49 -4.27
CA GLN A 185 -4.23 -16.02 -4.35
C GLN A 185 -5.52 -15.48 -3.72
N LEU A 186 -6.64 -16.19 -3.87
CA LEU A 186 -7.91 -15.80 -3.24
C LEU A 186 -7.85 -15.94 -1.71
N PHE A 187 -7.27 -17.02 -1.18
CA PHE A 187 -7.08 -17.17 0.26
C PHE A 187 -6.15 -16.12 0.84
N GLN A 188 -5.05 -15.81 0.14
CA GLN A 188 -4.13 -14.74 0.52
C GLN A 188 -4.85 -13.38 0.50
N GLY A 189 -5.62 -13.10 -0.55
CA GLY A 189 -6.44 -11.89 -0.65
C GLY A 189 -7.44 -11.74 0.50
N LEU A 190 -8.12 -12.83 0.89
CA LEU A 190 -9.05 -12.84 2.02
C LEU A 190 -8.33 -12.57 3.35
N ALA A 191 -7.15 -13.17 3.54
CA ALA A 191 -6.34 -12.92 4.74
C ALA A 191 -5.82 -11.47 4.82
N ILE A 192 -5.62 -10.80 3.68
CA ILE A 192 -5.29 -9.37 3.63
C ILE A 192 -6.54 -8.53 3.91
N GLU A 193 -7.70 -8.87 3.34
CA GLU A 193 -8.98 -8.19 3.60
C GLU A 193 -9.35 -8.23 5.09
N ASP A 194 -9.21 -9.40 5.73
CA ASP A 194 -9.44 -9.56 7.16
C ASP A 194 -8.48 -8.70 7.98
N ALA A 195 -7.19 -8.67 7.63
CA ALA A 195 -6.21 -7.81 8.28
C ALA A 195 -6.54 -6.32 8.12
N LEU A 196 -6.98 -5.86 6.94
CA LEU A 196 -7.42 -4.48 6.71
C LEU A 196 -8.64 -4.11 7.55
N ARG A 197 -9.56 -5.06 7.75
CA ARG A 197 -10.80 -4.83 8.50
C ARG A 197 -10.55 -4.79 10.00
N GLU A 198 -9.63 -5.62 10.48
CA GLU A 198 -9.22 -5.66 11.88
C GLU A 198 -8.22 -4.55 12.23
N TRP A 199 -7.56 -3.99 11.22
CA TRP A 199 -6.64 -2.88 11.38
C TRP A 199 -7.32 -1.71 12.09
N CYS A 200 -6.73 -1.34 13.22
CA CYS A 200 -7.15 -0.22 14.04
C CYS A 200 -5.91 0.37 14.68
N PHE A 201 -5.71 1.67 14.50
CA PHE A 201 -4.60 2.38 15.13
C PHE A 201 -5.10 3.67 15.78
N SER A 202 -4.59 3.96 16.98
CA SER A 202 -4.97 5.14 17.73
C SER A 202 -4.09 6.32 17.34
N TYR A 203 -4.63 7.21 16.51
CA TYR A 203 -3.97 8.45 16.16
C TYR A 203 -4.39 9.59 17.11
N PRO A 204 -3.44 10.39 17.63
CA PRO A 204 -3.73 11.44 18.60
C PRO A 204 -4.50 12.64 18.02
N ASN A 205 -4.47 12.88 16.71
CA ASN A 205 -5.14 14.02 16.10
C ASN A 205 -5.96 13.66 14.86
N LEU A 206 -6.91 14.54 14.53
CA LEU A 206 -7.85 14.35 13.42
C LEU A 206 -7.16 14.22 12.06
N GLN A 207 -6.06 14.95 11.85
CA GLN A 207 -5.35 14.95 10.57
C GLN A 207 -4.64 13.60 10.36
N GLN A 208 -4.01 13.05 11.40
CA GLN A 208 -3.40 11.72 11.39
C GLN A 208 -4.44 10.62 11.21
N LEU A 209 -5.57 10.74 11.91
CA LEU A 209 -6.69 9.82 11.72
C LEU A 209 -7.19 9.83 10.27
N ALA A 210 -7.29 11.01 9.66
CA ALA A 210 -7.69 11.15 8.26
C ALA A 210 -6.66 10.54 7.30
N VAL A 211 -5.36 10.69 7.56
CA VAL A 211 -4.31 10.04 6.77
C VAL A 211 -4.39 8.52 6.90
N GLY A 212 -4.46 7.97 8.13
CA GLY A 212 -4.58 6.53 8.34
C GLY A 212 -5.82 5.93 7.65
N ALA A 213 -6.97 6.59 7.78
CA ALA A 213 -8.19 6.20 7.07
C ALA A 213 -8.04 6.27 5.54
N SER A 214 -7.35 7.28 5.02
CA SER A 214 -7.07 7.40 3.58
C SER A 214 -6.20 6.24 3.08
N TYR A 215 -5.19 5.83 3.84
CA TYR A 215 -4.39 4.66 3.50
C TYR A 215 -5.20 3.38 3.51
N GLN A 216 -6.07 3.19 4.50
CA GLN A 216 -6.93 2.01 4.58
C GLN A 216 -7.84 1.91 3.34
N CYS A 217 -8.48 3.02 2.93
CA CYS A 217 -9.27 3.05 1.69
C CYS A 217 -8.43 2.77 0.44
N ALA A 218 -7.24 3.38 0.34
CA ALA A 218 -6.33 3.14 -0.78
C ALA A 218 -5.88 1.68 -0.86
N ALA A 219 -5.61 1.04 0.28
CA ALA A 219 -5.26 -0.36 0.37
C ALA A 219 -6.41 -1.28 -0.08
N TYR A 220 -7.65 -1.00 0.32
CA TYR A 220 -8.82 -1.73 -0.18
C TYR A 220 -8.97 -1.64 -1.70
N ILE A 221 -8.81 -0.43 -2.27
CA ILE A 221 -8.84 -0.22 -3.72
C ILE A 221 -7.75 -1.03 -4.42
N MET A 222 -6.52 -0.98 -3.91
CA MET A 222 -5.40 -1.75 -4.49
C MET A 222 -5.61 -3.26 -4.37
N LEU A 223 -6.07 -3.76 -3.23
CA LEU A 223 -6.36 -5.18 -3.04
C LEU A 223 -7.45 -5.65 -4.01
N TYR A 224 -8.53 -4.88 -4.13
CA TYR A 224 -9.60 -5.17 -5.07
C TYR A 224 -9.07 -5.30 -6.49
N PHE A 225 -8.32 -4.32 -7.00
CA PHE A 225 -7.79 -4.39 -8.37
C PHE A 225 -6.62 -5.37 -8.54
N THR A 226 -6.05 -5.87 -7.45
CA THR A 226 -5.08 -6.97 -7.49
C THR A 226 -5.78 -8.30 -7.70
N LEU A 227 -6.90 -8.52 -7.00
CA LEU A 227 -7.71 -9.73 -7.15
C LEU A 227 -8.54 -9.67 -8.44
N TYR A 228 -9.30 -8.60 -8.65
CA TYR A 228 -10.17 -8.39 -9.81
C TYR A 228 -9.44 -7.52 -10.83
N GLN A 229 -8.62 -8.17 -11.66
CA GLN A 229 -7.82 -7.51 -12.70
C GLN A 229 -8.66 -6.86 -13.81
N THR A 230 -9.92 -7.27 -13.93
CA THR A 230 -10.90 -6.69 -14.85
C THR A 230 -11.61 -5.55 -14.14
N TYR A 231 -11.76 -4.42 -14.84
CA TYR A 231 -12.39 -3.19 -14.34
C TYR A 231 -13.90 -3.25 -14.63
N PRO A 232 -14.77 -3.70 -13.71
CA PRO A 232 -16.16 -3.28 -13.79
C PRO A 232 -16.18 -1.81 -13.39
N SER A 233 -16.47 -0.95 -14.38
CA SER A 233 -16.40 0.50 -14.23
C SER A 233 -17.28 1.12 -13.14
N ASP A 234 -18.09 0.30 -12.48
CA ASP A 234 -19.17 0.74 -11.61
C ASP A 234 -19.36 -0.12 -10.36
N ASP A 235 -18.36 -0.91 -9.95
CA ASP A 235 -18.45 -1.68 -8.70
C ASP A 235 -18.79 -0.76 -7.52
N SER A 236 -19.88 -1.12 -6.82
CA SER A 236 -20.40 -0.32 -5.72
C SER A 236 -19.44 -0.20 -4.54
N ASN A 237 -18.61 -1.21 -4.30
CA ASN A 237 -17.63 -1.23 -3.23
C ASN A 237 -16.48 -0.29 -3.54
N VAL A 238 -15.92 -0.37 -4.77
CA VAL A 238 -14.84 0.53 -5.20
C VAL A 238 -15.31 1.98 -5.15
N ARG A 239 -16.52 2.27 -5.63
CA ARG A 239 -17.10 3.62 -5.56
C ARG A 239 -17.20 4.12 -4.11
N SER A 240 -17.70 3.28 -3.21
CA SER A 240 -17.81 3.61 -1.77
C SER A 240 -16.45 3.90 -1.13
N TRP A 241 -15.41 3.11 -1.45
CA TRP A 241 -14.06 3.35 -0.94
C TRP A 241 -13.43 4.60 -1.54
N VAL A 242 -13.65 4.91 -2.82
CA VAL A 242 -13.17 6.14 -3.46
C VAL A 242 -13.85 7.37 -2.85
N GLU A 243 -15.17 7.33 -2.64
CA GLU A 243 -15.91 8.40 -1.98
C GLU A 243 -15.40 8.62 -0.54
N SER A 244 -15.20 7.54 0.21
CA SER A 244 -14.65 7.61 1.58
C SER A 244 -13.23 8.18 1.58
N LEU A 245 -12.38 7.73 0.64
CA LEU A 245 -11.02 8.24 0.45
C LEU A 245 -11.02 9.74 0.18
N MET A 246 -11.87 10.21 -0.73
CA MET A 246 -12.00 11.65 -1.03
C MET A 246 -12.49 12.44 0.18
N GLN A 247 -13.43 11.91 0.96
CA GLN A 247 -13.89 12.55 2.21
C GLN A 247 -12.74 12.70 3.21
N HIS A 248 -11.96 11.64 3.43
CA HIS A 248 -10.81 11.68 4.33
C HIS A 248 -9.71 12.63 3.83
N LEU A 249 -9.37 12.59 2.54
CA LEU A 249 -8.46 13.55 1.91
C LEU A 249 -8.99 15.00 2.04
N GLY A 250 -10.31 15.18 2.00
CA GLY A 250 -10.99 16.46 2.19
C GLY A 250 -10.73 17.09 3.56
N VAL A 251 -10.71 16.27 4.62
CA VAL A 251 -10.43 16.68 6.01
C VAL A 251 -8.99 17.17 6.19
N ILE A 252 -8.06 16.68 5.36
CA ILE A 252 -6.64 17.04 5.46
C ILE A 252 -6.44 18.51 5.07
N SER A 253 -5.86 19.27 5.99
CA SER A 253 -5.60 20.71 5.82
C SER A 253 -4.46 20.96 4.84
N ALA A 254 -4.65 21.97 3.99
CA ALA A 254 -3.67 22.44 3.02
C ALA A 254 -2.42 23.08 3.64
N THR A 255 -2.36 23.25 4.95
CA THR A 255 -1.19 23.81 5.65
C THR A 255 -0.53 22.83 6.61
N ASP A 256 -1.03 21.60 6.68
CA ASP A 256 -0.55 20.60 7.65
C ASP A 256 0.48 19.66 7.01
N ASN A 257 1.43 19.19 7.83
CA ASN A 257 2.43 18.17 7.49
C ASN A 257 1.78 16.87 6.99
N ALA A 258 0.53 16.62 7.40
CA ALA A 258 -0.39 15.61 6.90
C ALA A 258 -0.27 15.31 5.41
N GLN A 259 -0.16 16.38 4.61
CA GLN A 259 -0.19 16.27 3.16
C GLN A 259 0.97 15.47 2.62
N THR A 260 2.13 15.51 3.29
CA THR A 260 3.30 14.71 2.89
C THR A 260 3.00 13.23 2.98
N CYS A 261 2.29 12.80 4.03
CA CYS A 261 1.87 11.42 4.17
C CYS A 261 0.68 11.09 3.25
N ALA A 262 -0.13 12.07 2.85
CA ALA A 262 -1.32 11.84 2.02
C ALA A 262 -1.03 11.64 0.51
N LEU A 263 0.23 11.71 0.07
CA LEU A 263 0.62 11.60 -1.33
C LEU A 263 0.27 10.25 -1.95
N PHE A 264 0.56 9.14 -1.27
CA PHE A 264 0.19 7.81 -1.74
C PHE A 264 -1.33 7.65 -1.91
N PRO A 265 -2.17 7.91 -0.88
CA PRO A 265 -3.62 7.78 -1.04
C PRO A 265 -4.18 8.75 -2.09
N LEU A 266 -3.61 9.96 -2.20
CA LEU A 266 -4.00 10.94 -3.23
C LEU A 266 -3.67 10.43 -4.64
N PHE A 267 -2.53 9.77 -4.83
CA PHE A 267 -2.17 9.15 -6.10
C PHE A 267 -3.12 7.99 -6.46
N ILE A 268 -3.40 7.10 -5.50
CA ILE A 268 -4.35 5.99 -5.70
C ILE A 268 -5.74 6.51 -6.04
N CYS A 269 -6.19 7.57 -5.37
CA CYS A 269 -7.42 8.28 -5.71
C CYS A 269 -7.36 8.80 -7.16
N GLY A 270 -6.30 9.53 -7.50
CA GLY A 270 -6.09 10.12 -8.82
C GLY A 270 -6.13 9.12 -9.98
N VAL A 271 -5.48 7.96 -9.86
CA VAL A 271 -5.52 6.94 -10.93
C VAL A 271 -6.84 6.18 -11.01
N THR A 272 -7.71 6.33 -10.00
CA THR A 272 -8.99 5.61 -9.90
C THR A 272 -10.19 6.47 -10.31
N VAL A 273 -10.17 7.78 -10.06
CA VAL A 273 -11.30 8.67 -10.33
C VAL A 273 -11.58 8.83 -11.83
N LYS A 274 -12.87 8.79 -12.20
CA LYS A 274 -13.33 8.90 -13.58
C LYS A 274 -14.06 10.20 -13.90
N ASN A 275 -14.90 10.68 -12.98
CA ASN A 275 -15.73 11.84 -13.28
C ASN A 275 -14.89 13.14 -13.21
N PRO A 276 -15.27 14.19 -13.97
CA PRO A 276 -14.50 15.44 -14.00
C PRO A 276 -14.42 16.17 -12.65
N GLN A 277 -15.45 16.07 -11.80
CA GLN A 277 -15.50 16.75 -10.51
C GLN A 277 -14.48 16.18 -9.52
N ASP A 278 -14.37 14.85 -9.46
CA ASP A 278 -13.40 14.16 -8.62
C ASP A 278 -11.98 14.38 -9.14
N ARG A 279 -11.79 14.44 -10.46
CA ARG A 279 -10.51 14.81 -11.08
C ARG A 279 -10.08 16.22 -10.67
N GLU A 280 -11.00 17.20 -10.68
CA GLU A 280 -10.74 18.56 -10.22
C GLU A 280 -10.35 18.59 -8.74
N PHE A 281 -11.06 17.86 -7.89
CA PHE A 281 -10.71 17.71 -6.47
C PHE A 281 -9.29 17.16 -6.27
N VAL A 282 -8.91 16.12 -7.01
CA VAL A 282 -7.55 15.54 -6.93
C VAL A 282 -6.51 16.57 -7.35
N ILE A 283 -6.72 17.29 -8.45
CA ILE A 283 -5.80 18.35 -8.90
C ILE A 283 -5.68 19.45 -7.84
N GLU A 284 -6.78 19.90 -7.27
CA GLU A 284 -6.77 20.93 -6.22
C GLU A 284 -5.91 20.48 -5.02
N LYS A 285 -6.07 19.23 -4.57
CA LYS A 285 -5.30 18.67 -3.45
C LYS A 285 -3.82 18.51 -3.78
N VAL A 286 -3.48 18.03 -4.98
CA VAL A 286 -2.10 17.92 -5.44
C VAL A 286 -1.44 19.32 -5.52
N GLN A 287 -2.15 20.31 -6.03
CA GLN A 287 -1.67 21.69 -6.10
C GLN A 287 -1.58 22.37 -4.73
N ALA A 288 -2.48 22.05 -3.79
CA ALA A 288 -2.38 22.50 -2.41
C ALA A 288 -1.07 22.01 -1.77
N TYR A 289 -0.72 20.73 -1.99
CA TYR A 289 0.56 20.19 -1.53
C TYR A 289 1.76 20.88 -2.19
N SER A 290 1.68 21.22 -3.48
CA SER A 290 2.76 21.96 -4.17
C SER A 290 2.99 23.34 -3.58
N ARG A 291 1.91 24.09 -3.36
CA ARG A 291 1.98 25.42 -2.71
C ARG A 291 2.56 25.35 -1.31
N TRP A 292 2.28 24.28 -0.58
CA TRP A 292 2.74 24.09 0.79
C TRP A 292 4.20 23.62 0.88
N SER A 293 4.57 22.60 0.10
CA SER A 293 5.90 21.98 0.15
C SER A 293 6.96 22.71 -0.67
N GLY A 294 6.55 23.51 -1.65
CA GLY A 294 7.44 24.15 -2.61
C GLY A 294 8.13 23.17 -3.56
N MET A 295 7.65 21.93 -3.67
CA MET A 295 8.25 20.91 -4.54
C MET A 295 7.88 21.12 -6.01
N GLY A 296 8.90 21.20 -6.87
CA GLY A 296 8.71 21.34 -8.32
C GLY A 296 8.21 20.07 -9.04
N TYR A 297 8.50 18.88 -8.50
CA TYR A 297 8.11 17.61 -9.15
C TYR A 297 6.60 17.34 -9.17
N ILE A 298 5.80 18.13 -8.46
CA ILE A 298 4.35 17.93 -8.42
C ILE A 298 3.71 18.25 -9.77
N ASP A 299 4.31 19.12 -10.57
CA ASP A 299 3.84 19.39 -11.93
C ASP A 299 3.90 18.14 -12.81
N ASP A 300 4.89 17.27 -12.60
CA ASP A 300 4.98 15.98 -13.30
C ASP A 300 3.86 15.02 -12.89
N VAL A 301 3.47 15.03 -11.61
CA VAL A 301 2.34 14.24 -11.10
C VAL A 301 1.03 14.74 -11.71
N VAL A 302 0.79 16.06 -11.72
CA VAL A 302 -0.40 16.66 -12.32
C VAL A 302 -0.48 16.33 -13.81
N ARG A 303 0.61 16.52 -14.54
CA ARG A 303 0.69 16.21 -15.96
C ARG A 303 0.41 14.73 -16.21
N PHE A 304 1.03 13.84 -15.43
CA PHE A 304 0.79 12.40 -15.51
C PHE A 304 -0.70 12.05 -15.32
N LEU A 305 -1.35 12.59 -14.28
CA LEU A 305 -2.76 12.29 -14.00
C LEU A 305 -3.66 12.76 -15.13
N VAL A 306 -3.44 13.97 -15.65
CA VAL A 306 -4.20 14.51 -16.79
C VAL A 306 -4.00 13.64 -18.04
N ASP A 307 -2.76 13.27 -18.35
CA ASP A 307 -2.43 12.39 -19.47
C ASP A 307 -3.07 11.01 -19.32
N TRP A 308 -3.06 10.46 -18.11
CA TRP A 308 -3.66 9.17 -17.77
C TRP A 308 -5.17 9.20 -17.94
N TRP A 309 -5.84 10.24 -17.44
CA TRP A 309 -7.28 10.42 -17.59
C TRP A 309 -7.71 10.52 -19.06
N GLN A 310 -6.95 11.22 -19.89
CA GLN A 310 -7.21 11.29 -21.34
C GLN A 310 -7.08 9.91 -22.00
N GLU A 311 -6.08 9.13 -21.59
CA GLU A 311 -5.90 7.76 -22.09
C GLU A 311 -7.04 6.83 -21.64
N GLN A 312 -7.48 6.94 -20.38
CA GLN A 312 -8.66 6.22 -19.90
C GLN A 312 -9.91 6.59 -20.69
N ASP A 313 -10.19 7.88 -20.88
CA ASP A 313 -11.35 8.36 -21.64
C ASP A 313 -11.32 7.83 -23.10
N ARG A 314 -10.13 7.77 -23.71
CA ARG A 314 -9.92 7.21 -25.05
C ARG A 314 -10.23 5.71 -25.10
N LEU A 315 -9.78 4.95 -24.10
CA LEU A 315 -10.01 3.50 -24.02
C LEU A 315 -11.48 3.17 -23.73
N ASP A 316 -12.14 3.94 -22.87
CA ASP A 316 -13.57 3.81 -22.58
C ASP A 316 -14.42 4.14 -23.83
N ALA A 317 -14.06 5.18 -24.58
CA ALA A 317 -14.74 5.55 -25.83
C ALA A 317 -14.57 4.49 -26.93
N ALA A 318 -13.37 3.93 -27.09
CA ALA A 318 -13.10 2.86 -28.06
C ALA A 318 -13.89 1.58 -27.74
N SER A 319 -13.97 1.23 -26.45
CA SER A 319 -14.74 0.07 -25.98
C SER A 319 -16.24 0.24 -26.23
N SER A 320 -16.75 1.47 -26.09
CA SER A 320 -18.15 1.82 -26.37
C SER A 320 -18.50 1.85 -27.86
N ALA A 321 -17.55 2.17 -28.74
CA ALA A 321 -17.78 2.18 -30.18
C ALA A 321 -17.85 0.76 -30.77
N ASN A 322 -16.99 -0.14 -30.29
CA ASN A 322 -16.92 -1.54 -30.76
C ASN A 322 -18.18 -2.35 -30.41
N SER A 323 -18.86 -2.03 -29.30
CA SER A 323 -20.08 -2.73 -28.87
C SER A 323 -21.30 -2.44 -29.75
N LEU A 324 -21.33 -1.33 -30.52
CA LEU A 324 -22.43 -1.01 -31.44
C LEU A 324 -22.31 -1.68 -32.82
N SER A 325 -21.14 -2.21 -33.19
CA SER A 325 -20.85 -2.67 -34.57
C SER A 325 -20.96 -4.18 -34.81
N THR A 326 -21.22 -5.00 -33.80
CA THR A 326 -21.22 -6.48 -33.92
C THR A 326 -22.47 -7.07 -33.30
N SER A 327 -23.49 -7.34 -34.13
CA SER A 327 -24.77 -7.94 -33.73
C SER A 327 -24.92 -9.42 -34.09
N THR A 328 -23.84 -10.15 -34.35
CA THR A 328 -23.92 -11.59 -34.65
C THR A 328 -22.67 -12.31 -34.12
N ASP A 329 -22.93 -13.35 -33.35
CA ASP A 329 -22.03 -14.34 -32.75
C ASP A 329 -21.42 -14.00 -31.37
N GLU A 330 -21.89 -14.82 -30.42
CA GLU A 330 -21.56 -14.90 -29.00
C GLU A 330 -20.09 -15.31 -28.82
N ASP A 331 -19.23 -14.37 -28.43
CA ASP A 331 -18.06 -14.57 -27.55
C ASP A 331 -17.34 -13.21 -27.39
N HIS A 332 -18.05 -12.21 -26.88
CA HIS A 332 -17.48 -10.88 -26.65
C HIS A 332 -16.73 -10.82 -25.33
N CYS A 333 -15.43 -11.12 -25.41
CA CYS A 333 -14.45 -10.69 -24.42
C CYS A 333 -14.40 -9.15 -24.43
N HIS A 334 -15.17 -8.51 -23.53
CA HIS A 334 -15.06 -7.07 -23.29
C HIS A 334 -13.60 -6.71 -23.02
N SER A 335 -13.02 -5.81 -23.81
CA SER A 335 -11.65 -5.31 -23.57
C SER A 335 -11.63 -4.41 -22.33
N THR A 336 -11.81 -5.00 -21.15
CA THR A 336 -11.71 -4.29 -19.89
C THR A 336 -10.26 -3.90 -19.67
N THR A 337 -10.00 -2.60 -19.60
CA THR A 337 -8.69 -2.05 -19.28
C THR A 337 -8.32 -2.45 -17.87
N ASN A 338 -7.16 -3.10 -17.71
CA ASN A 338 -6.59 -3.42 -16.41
C ASN A 338 -6.33 -2.11 -15.63
N TRP A 339 -6.80 -2.02 -14.38
CA TRP A 339 -6.58 -0.84 -13.54
C TRP A 339 -5.10 -0.47 -13.41
N TRP A 340 -4.22 -1.47 -13.29
CA TRP A 340 -2.77 -1.30 -13.20
C TRP A 340 -2.09 -0.83 -14.51
N ALA A 341 -2.85 -0.63 -15.59
CA ALA A 341 -2.29 -0.14 -16.85
C ALA A 341 -1.61 1.24 -16.74
N TRP A 342 -1.95 2.02 -15.71
CA TRP A 342 -1.26 3.28 -15.39
C TRP A 342 0.24 3.08 -15.12
N GLU A 343 0.66 1.91 -14.63
CA GLU A 343 2.08 1.64 -14.36
C GLU A 343 2.86 1.50 -15.67
N SER A 344 2.33 0.72 -16.61
CA SER A 344 2.90 0.59 -17.95
C SER A 344 2.91 1.94 -18.67
N PHE A 345 1.84 2.73 -18.52
CA PHE A 345 1.75 4.08 -19.06
C PHE A 345 2.83 5.00 -18.49
N MET A 346 3.02 4.99 -17.16
CA MET A 346 4.08 5.74 -16.48
C MET A 346 5.46 5.35 -17.01
N ARG A 347 5.73 4.04 -17.13
CA ARG A 347 7.00 3.49 -17.61
C ARG A 347 7.29 3.88 -19.06
N GLN A 348 6.28 3.83 -19.94
CA GLN A 348 6.39 4.23 -21.35
C GLN A 348 6.75 5.72 -21.51
N ARG A 349 6.26 6.57 -20.61
CA ARG A 349 6.61 8.00 -20.58
C ARG A 349 7.93 8.30 -19.88
N GLY A 350 8.64 7.28 -19.38
CA GLY A 350 9.86 7.45 -18.61
C GLY A 350 9.67 8.20 -17.30
N LEU A 351 8.42 8.28 -16.80
CA LEU A 351 8.09 9.02 -15.59
C LEU A 351 8.47 8.20 -14.36
N GLN A 352 8.94 8.89 -13.34
CA GLN A 352 9.42 8.29 -12.11
C GLN A 352 8.91 9.13 -10.93
N LEU A 353 7.73 8.78 -10.43
CA LEU A 353 7.11 9.49 -9.31
C LEU A 353 7.57 8.92 -7.98
N ILE A 354 7.95 9.81 -7.06
CA ILE A 354 8.08 9.48 -5.64
C ILE A 354 6.76 9.88 -5.01
N LEU A 355 6.13 8.92 -4.35
CA LEU A 355 4.91 9.12 -3.57
C LEU A 355 5.26 9.27 -2.10
#